data_AF-A0A6I5CRT3-F1
#
_entry.id   AF-A0A6I5CRT3-F1
#
_cell.length_a   1.000
_cell.length_b   1.000
_cell.length_c   1.000
_cell.angle_alpha   90.00
_cell.angle_beta   90.00
_cell.angle_gamma   90.00
#
_symmetry.space_group_name_H-M   'P 1'
#
loop_
_entity.id
_entity.type
_entity.pdbx_description
1 polymer ?
#
loop_
_entity_poly.entity_id
_entity_poly.type
_entity_poly.pdbx_seq_one_letter_code
_entity_poly.pdbx_strand_id
1 'polypeptide(L)'
;RVDALGRGGYRRYDERTATQLGEGAELVQERWGGDLRRLHREAGGDVAALRDLLQEVPGLGPAGADIFLREAQAVWTDIAPYLDAKALSGAERLGLPEDPERLASVAGDTDPAALAAALVRAALDKKVAEKVVESVG
;
A
#
# COMPACT_ATOMS: atom_id res chain seq x y z
N ARG A 1 -27.52 -20.02 7.09
CA ARG A 1 -28.37 -18.81 6.98
C ARG A 1 -27.94 -18.10 5.71
N VAL A 2 -28.47 -18.57 4.58
CA VAL A 2 -28.21 -18.07 3.23
C VAL A 2 -29.60 -17.83 2.65
N ASP A 3 -29.92 -16.56 2.39
CA ASP A 3 -30.83 -16.09 1.34
C ASP A 3 -31.32 -14.68 1.67
N ALA A 4 -30.58 -13.68 1.18
CA ALA A 4 -31.15 -12.48 0.61
C ALA A 4 -30.04 -11.80 -0.20
N LEU A 5 -30.37 -11.44 -1.44
CA LEU A 5 -29.57 -10.66 -2.39
C LEU A 5 -28.70 -11.48 -3.35
N GLY A 6 -29.23 -11.62 -4.56
CA GLY A 6 -28.37 -11.37 -5.70
C GLY A 6 -29.18 -11.14 -6.95
N ARG A 7 -28.92 -9.97 -7.52
CA ARG A 7 -29.30 -9.58 -8.87
C ARG A 7 -28.19 -8.75 -9.52
N GLY A 8 -26.94 -9.03 -9.20
CA GLY A 8 -25.82 -8.33 -9.81
C GLY A 8 -24.52 -9.07 -9.65
N GLY A 9 -24.38 -10.27 -10.21
CA GLY A 9 -23.10 -10.88 -10.63
C GLY A 9 -21.93 -11.06 -9.64
N TYR A 10 -21.97 -10.50 -8.44
CA TYR A 10 -20.84 -10.35 -7.51
C TYR A 10 -20.88 -11.33 -6.32
N ARG A 11 -21.96 -12.11 -6.19
CA ARG A 11 -22.20 -12.98 -5.01
C ARG A 11 -21.05 -13.95 -4.71
N ARG A 12 -20.32 -14.41 -5.74
CA ARG A 12 -19.20 -15.34 -5.57
C ARG A 12 -17.90 -14.67 -5.11
N TYR A 13 -17.69 -13.39 -5.47
CA TYR A 13 -16.55 -12.60 -4.98
C TYR A 13 -16.81 -12.09 -3.57
N ASP A 14 -18.05 -11.74 -3.25
CA ASP A 14 -18.44 -11.26 -1.92
C ASP A 14 -18.25 -12.36 -0.85
N GLU A 15 -18.62 -13.61 -1.16
CA GLU A 15 -18.42 -14.74 -0.23
C GLU A 15 -16.94 -15.03 0.01
N ARG A 16 -16.13 -15.14 -1.06
CA ARG A 16 -14.69 -15.41 -0.92
C ARG A 16 -13.94 -14.27 -0.22
N THR A 17 -14.31 -13.03 -0.51
CA THR A 17 -13.68 -11.85 0.12
C THR A 17 -14.08 -11.75 1.59
N ALA A 18 -15.35 -11.99 1.94
CA ALA A 18 -15.78 -12.02 3.34
C ALA A 18 -15.10 -13.14 4.13
N THR A 19 -14.92 -14.32 3.53
CA THR A 19 -14.17 -15.41 4.13
C THR A 19 -12.70 -15.02 4.37
N GLN A 20 -12.02 -14.46 3.36
CA GLN A 20 -10.62 -14.03 3.51
C GLN A 20 -10.44 -12.94 4.57
N LEU A 21 -11.37 -11.98 4.65
CA LEU A 21 -11.35 -10.97 5.70
C LEU A 21 -11.53 -11.58 7.09
N GLY A 22 -12.41 -12.57 7.23
CA GLY A 22 -12.61 -13.31 8.49
C GLY A 22 -11.34 -14.08 8.89
N GLU A 23 -10.80 -14.89 7.97
CA GLU A 23 -9.57 -15.67 8.19
C GLU A 23 -8.37 -14.76 8.49
N GLY A 24 -8.26 -13.62 7.80
CA GLY A 24 -7.22 -12.62 8.06
C GLY A 24 -7.35 -11.97 9.43
N ALA A 25 -8.57 -11.63 9.85
CA ALA A 25 -8.80 -11.11 11.19
C ALA A 25 -8.46 -12.15 12.26
N GLU A 26 -8.86 -13.41 12.07
CA GLU A 26 -8.52 -14.51 12.98
C GLU A 26 -6.99 -14.70 13.09
N LEU A 27 -6.27 -14.76 11.97
CA LEU A 27 -4.81 -14.87 11.97
C LEU A 27 -4.17 -13.72 12.74
N VAL A 28 -4.62 -12.47 12.50
CA VAL A 28 -4.07 -11.30 13.17
C VAL A 28 -4.34 -11.33 14.68
N GLN A 29 -5.50 -11.83 15.09
CA GLN A 29 -5.84 -12.03 16.49
C GLN A 29 -4.99 -13.13 17.14
N GLU A 30 -4.80 -14.26 16.46
CA GLU A 30 -4.09 -15.41 17.02
C GLU A 30 -2.57 -15.16 17.14
N ARG A 31 -1.93 -14.68 16.07
CA ARG A 31 -0.47 -14.49 16.04
C ARG A 31 -0.03 -13.21 16.73
N TRP A 32 -0.76 -12.13 16.51
CA TRP A 32 -0.37 -10.78 16.97
C TRP A 32 -1.31 -10.20 18.02
N GLY A 33 -2.30 -10.95 18.50
CA GLY A 33 -3.22 -10.47 19.54
C GLY A 33 -4.03 -9.25 19.10
N GLY A 34 -4.26 -9.07 17.79
CA GLY A 34 -4.94 -7.90 17.24
C GLY A 34 -4.08 -6.65 17.13
N ASP A 35 -2.80 -6.75 17.48
CA ASP A 35 -1.89 -5.60 17.54
C ASP A 35 -0.83 -5.70 16.42
N LEU A 36 -1.06 -5.00 15.31
CA LEU A 36 -0.12 -4.97 14.18
C LEU A 36 1.24 -4.36 14.55
N ARG A 37 1.40 -3.70 15.71
CA ARG A 37 2.73 -3.30 16.22
C ARG A 37 3.55 -4.51 16.66
N ARG A 38 2.93 -5.65 16.95
CA ARG A 38 3.64 -6.92 17.19
C ARG A 38 4.16 -7.49 15.88
N LEU A 39 3.34 -7.48 14.81
CA LEU A 39 3.78 -7.81 13.45
C LEU A 39 4.97 -6.94 13.05
N HIS A 40 4.84 -5.62 13.25
CA HIS A 40 5.91 -4.66 12.98
C HIS A 40 7.21 -4.96 13.76
N ARG A 41 7.10 -5.30 15.06
CA ARG A 41 8.27 -5.69 15.88
C ARG A 41 8.89 -7.01 15.46
N GLU A 42 8.07 -7.97 15.01
CA GLU A 42 8.53 -9.26 14.51
C GLU A 42 9.39 -9.10 13.25
N ALA A 43 9.08 -8.11 12.41
CA ALA A 43 9.93 -7.74 11.27
C ALA A 43 11.30 -7.18 11.67
N GLY A 44 11.50 -6.78 12.93
CA GLY A 44 12.81 -6.36 13.43
C GLY A 44 13.40 -5.12 12.76
N GLY A 45 12.57 -4.26 12.17
CA GLY A 45 13.01 -3.09 11.39
C GLY A 45 13.38 -3.40 9.93
N ASP A 46 13.24 -4.65 9.49
CA ASP A 46 13.39 -5.02 8.07
C ASP A 46 12.05 -4.82 7.34
N VAL A 47 12.01 -3.81 6.47
CA VAL A 47 10.81 -3.47 5.68
C VAL A 47 10.43 -4.59 4.69
N ALA A 48 11.40 -5.35 4.17
CA ALA A 48 11.11 -6.49 3.30
C ALA A 48 10.48 -7.64 4.11
N ALA A 49 11.02 -7.93 5.30
CA ALA A 49 10.41 -8.89 6.20
C ALA A 49 9.00 -8.47 6.64
N LEU A 50 8.80 -7.17 6.93
CA LEU A 50 7.49 -6.61 7.26
C LEU A 50 6.48 -6.82 6.13
N ARG A 51 6.92 -6.58 4.90
CA ARG A 51 6.12 -6.80 3.69
C ARG A 51 5.76 -8.27 3.51
N ASP A 52 6.66 -9.19 3.82
CA ASP A 52 6.42 -10.62 3.72
C ASP A 52 5.46 -11.11 4.81
N LEU A 53 5.60 -10.63 6.05
CA LEU A 53 4.65 -10.90 7.15
C LEU A 53 3.24 -10.41 6.82
N LEU A 54 3.11 -9.24 6.20
CA LEU A 54 1.81 -8.72 5.74
C LEU A 54 1.17 -9.64 4.70
N GLN A 55 1.97 -10.24 3.81
CA GLN A 55 1.49 -11.16 2.78
C GLN A 55 1.07 -12.53 3.31
N GLU A 56 1.37 -12.84 4.58
CA GLU A 56 0.83 -14.03 5.24
C GLU A 56 -0.67 -13.87 5.57
N VAL A 57 -1.19 -12.64 5.62
CA VAL A 57 -2.61 -12.38 5.86
C VAL A 57 -3.43 -12.79 4.63
N PRO A 58 -4.41 -13.71 4.77
CA PRO A 58 -5.29 -14.11 3.68
C PRO A 58 -5.90 -12.92 2.92
N GLY A 59 -5.74 -12.94 1.60
CA GLY A 59 -6.22 -11.87 0.72
C GLY A 59 -5.23 -10.70 0.54
N LEU A 60 -4.15 -10.62 1.31
CA LEU A 60 -3.11 -9.61 1.14
C LEU A 60 -1.99 -10.14 0.22
N GLY A 61 -2.09 -9.85 -1.07
CA GLY A 61 -0.99 -10.12 -2.01
C GLY A 61 0.10 -9.03 -1.99
N PRO A 62 1.13 -9.15 -2.84
CA PRO A 62 2.20 -8.17 -2.99
C PRO A 62 1.69 -6.72 -3.08
N ALA A 63 0.71 -6.47 -3.95
CA ALA A 63 0.12 -5.14 -4.13
C ALA A 63 -0.64 -4.65 -2.88
N GLY A 64 -1.28 -5.56 -2.14
CA GLY A 64 -1.99 -5.22 -0.90
C GLY A 64 -1.02 -4.83 0.21
N ALA A 65 0.10 -5.55 0.33
CA ALA A 65 1.18 -5.19 1.26
C ALA A 65 1.81 -3.84 0.87
N ASP A 66 2.05 -3.59 -0.41
CA ASP A 66 2.59 -2.31 -0.88
C ASP A 66 1.62 -1.14 -0.58
N ILE A 67 0.31 -1.33 -0.79
CA ILE A 67 -0.73 -0.36 -0.39
C ILE A 67 -0.67 -0.12 1.12
N PHE A 68 -0.66 -1.19 1.92
CA PHE A 68 -0.64 -1.06 3.37
C PHE A 68 0.58 -0.27 3.85
N LEU A 69 1.77 -0.63 3.37
CA LEU A 69 3.02 0.02 3.74
C LEU A 69 3.06 1.49 3.31
N ARG A 70 2.52 1.82 2.13
CA ARG A 70 2.42 3.22 1.71
C ARG A 70 1.62 4.10 2.67
N GLU A 71 0.53 3.59 3.23
CA GLU A 71 -0.30 4.32 4.18
C GLU A 71 0.29 4.27 5.60
N ALA A 72 0.90 3.14 5.98
CA ALA A 72 1.45 2.92 7.31
C ALA A 72 2.62 3.88 7.65
N GLN A 73 3.34 4.41 6.66
CA GLN A 73 4.45 5.36 6.89
C GLN A 73 4.02 6.59 7.68
N ALA A 74 2.74 6.98 7.58
CA ALA A 74 2.17 8.10 8.33
C ALA A 74 2.14 7.86 9.86
N VAL A 75 2.23 6.59 10.29
CA VAL A 75 2.21 6.19 11.71
C VAL A 75 3.46 5.41 12.13
N TRP A 76 4.08 4.67 11.21
CA TRP A 76 5.33 3.93 11.37
C TRP A 76 6.41 4.66 10.58
N THR A 77 6.90 5.77 11.13
CA THR A 77 7.80 6.68 10.41
C THR A 77 9.16 6.05 10.09
N ASP A 78 9.51 4.94 10.73
CA ASP A 78 10.74 4.19 10.52
C ASP A 78 10.75 3.34 9.24
N ILE A 79 9.60 3.16 8.58
CA ILE A 79 9.54 2.54 7.25
C ILE A 79 9.68 3.57 6.10
N ALA A 80 9.65 4.87 6.43
CA ALA A 80 9.71 5.93 5.46
C ALA A 80 11.16 6.19 4.98
N PRO A 81 11.35 6.54 3.69
CA PRO A 81 10.36 6.56 2.62
C PRO A 81 10.11 5.16 2.05
N TYR A 82 8.84 4.76 1.95
CA TYR A 82 8.38 3.57 1.25
C TYR A 82 7.79 3.96 -0.11
N LEU A 83 8.56 3.71 -1.16
CA LEU A 83 8.23 4.02 -2.55
C LEU A 83 8.23 2.73 -3.35
N ASP A 84 7.07 2.10 -3.49
CA ASP A 84 6.91 0.85 -4.22
C ASP A 84 6.92 1.06 -5.74
N ALA A 85 6.93 -0.05 -6.50
CA ALA A 85 6.97 -0.01 -7.96
C ALA A 85 5.86 0.85 -8.57
N LYS A 86 4.67 0.90 -7.94
CA LYS A 86 3.57 1.74 -8.45
C LYS A 86 3.85 3.23 -8.25
N ALA A 87 4.42 3.64 -7.12
CA ALA A 87 4.86 5.01 -6.91
C ALA A 87 6.01 5.39 -7.88
N LEU A 88 7.01 4.52 -8.04
CA LEU A 88 8.13 4.78 -8.94
C LEU A 88 7.71 4.93 -10.41
N SER A 89 6.72 4.15 -10.87
CA SER A 89 6.10 4.36 -12.19
C SER A 89 5.41 5.73 -12.33
N GLY A 90 4.93 6.30 -11.23
CA GLY A 90 4.41 7.67 -11.20
C GLY A 90 5.52 8.70 -11.33
N ALA A 91 6.65 8.48 -10.67
CA ALA A 91 7.83 9.33 -10.76
C ALA A 91 8.36 9.36 -12.19
N GLU A 92 8.50 8.20 -12.83
CA GLU A 92 8.91 8.06 -14.23
C GLU A 92 8.03 8.90 -15.16
N ARG A 93 6.70 8.83 -15.01
CA ARG A 93 5.75 9.60 -15.82
C ARG A 93 5.86 11.11 -15.64
N LEU A 94 6.35 11.56 -14.48
CA LEU A 94 6.59 12.96 -14.16
C LEU A 94 8.01 13.41 -14.54
N GLY A 95 8.85 12.52 -15.10
CA GLY A 95 10.25 12.79 -15.39
C GLY A 95 11.11 12.95 -14.14
N LEU A 96 10.67 12.39 -13.01
CA LEU A 96 11.39 12.41 -11.73
C LEU A 96 12.33 11.19 -11.61
N PRO A 97 13.32 11.23 -10.70
CA PRO A 97 14.18 10.08 -10.43
C PRO A 97 13.37 8.84 -10.03
N GLU A 98 13.74 7.68 -10.58
CA GLU A 98 13.14 6.37 -10.23
C GLU A 98 13.85 5.69 -9.05
N ASP A 99 14.95 6.25 -8.58
CA ASP A 99 15.64 5.79 -7.38
C ASP A 99 14.95 6.37 -6.12
N PRO A 100 14.50 5.53 -5.16
CA PRO A 100 13.78 5.99 -3.99
C PRO A 100 14.51 7.05 -3.14
N GLU A 101 15.82 6.88 -2.94
CA GLU A 101 16.61 7.81 -2.12
C GLU A 101 16.74 9.17 -2.81
N ARG A 102 17.03 9.17 -4.12
CA ARG A 102 17.05 10.40 -4.92
C ARG A 102 15.67 11.05 -4.98
N LEU A 103 14.61 10.27 -5.11
CA LEU A 103 13.25 10.78 -5.17
C LEU A 103 12.83 11.45 -3.86
N ALA A 104 13.18 10.85 -2.72
CA ALA A 104 12.99 11.45 -1.41
C ALA A 104 13.83 12.73 -1.24
N SER A 105 15.08 12.71 -1.72
CA SER A 105 15.97 13.89 -1.69
C SER A 105 15.39 15.09 -2.44
N VAL A 106 14.83 14.89 -3.64
CA VAL A 106 14.22 15.98 -4.43
C VAL A 106 12.87 16.43 -3.85
N ALA A 107 12.17 15.58 -3.10
CA ALA A 107 10.90 15.92 -2.46
C ALA A 107 11.06 16.79 -1.20
N GLY A 108 12.28 16.91 -0.65
CA GLY A 108 12.56 17.75 0.51
C GLY A 108 11.73 17.35 1.74
N ASP A 109 11.10 18.34 2.38
CA ASP A 109 10.28 18.14 3.60
C ASP A 109 8.86 17.64 3.30
N THR A 110 8.58 17.16 2.08
CA THR A 110 7.27 16.60 1.74
C THR A 110 7.02 15.34 2.55
N ASP A 111 5.82 15.23 3.14
CA ASP A 111 5.40 14.03 3.85
C ASP A 111 5.52 12.77 2.95
N PRO A 112 6.28 11.74 3.37
CA PRO A 112 6.55 10.57 2.54
C PRO A 112 5.30 9.79 2.11
N ALA A 113 4.28 9.72 2.97
CA ALA A 113 3.02 9.05 2.62
C ALA A 113 2.25 9.87 1.56
N ALA A 114 2.19 11.18 1.72
CA ALA A 114 1.60 12.09 0.73
C ALA A 114 2.34 12.05 -0.61
N LEU A 115 3.68 12.01 -0.59
CA LEU A 115 4.51 11.84 -1.78
C LEU A 115 4.17 10.52 -2.50
N ALA A 116 4.20 9.40 -1.79
CA ALA A 116 3.89 8.09 -2.36
C ALA A 116 2.47 8.07 -2.97
N ALA A 117 1.48 8.63 -2.27
CA ALA A 117 0.11 8.74 -2.76
C ALA A 117 -0.01 9.60 -4.03
N ALA A 118 0.69 10.74 -4.10
CA ALA A 118 0.70 11.62 -5.26
C ALA A 118 1.32 10.93 -6.49
N LEU A 119 2.43 10.23 -6.30
CA LEU A 119 3.08 9.46 -7.35
C LEU A 119 2.18 8.33 -7.87
N VAL A 120 1.53 7.58 -6.98
CA VAL A 120 0.56 6.53 -7.39
C VAL A 120 -0.59 7.13 -8.19
N ARG A 121 -1.09 8.32 -7.84
CA ARG A 121 -2.13 9.03 -8.63
C ARG A 121 -1.63 9.36 -10.03
N ALA A 122 -0.41 9.87 -10.18
CA ALA A 122 0.20 10.10 -11.50
C ALA A 122 0.40 8.80 -12.30
N ALA A 123 0.71 7.69 -11.61
CA ALA A 123 0.82 6.36 -12.21
C ALA A 123 -0.52 5.76 -12.67
N LEU A 124 -1.65 6.21 -12.10
CA LEU A 124 -2.99 5.72 -12.45
C LEU A 124 -3.72 6.62 -13.44
N ASP A 125 -3.50 7.93 -13.38
CA ASP A 125 -4.19 8.92 -14.23
C ASP A 125 -3.20 9.73 -15.07
N LYS A 126 -3.23 9.48 -16.40
CA LYS A 126 -2.41 10.20 -17.37
C LYS A 126 -2.68 11.71 -17.37
N LYS A 127 -3.93 12.13 -17.14
CA LYS A 127 -4.31 13.55 -17.11
C LYS A 127 -3.73 14.25 -15.88
N VAL A 128 -3.62 13.54 -14.75
CA VAL A 128 -2.95 14.07 -13.56
C VAL A 128 -1.48 14.29 -13.85
N ALA A 129 -0.80 13.32 -14.47
CA ALA A 129 0.60 13.48 -14.84
C ALA A 129 0.84 14.64 -15.81
N GLU A 130 0.03 14.75 -16.87
CA GLU A 130 0.10 15.84 -17.86
C GLU A 130 -0.07 17.21 -17.19
N LYS A 131 -1.10 17.38 -16.35
CA LYS A 131 -1.34 18.65 -15.63
C LYS A 131 -0.19 19.04 -14.71
N VAL A 132 0.43 18.06 -14.03
CA VAL A 132 1.58 18.34 -13.16
C VAL A 132 2.75 18.84 -14.00
N VAL A 133 3.10 18.14 -15.08
CA VAL A 133 4.19 18.54 -15.98
C VAL A 133 3.95 19.94 -16.59
N GLU A 134 2.72 20.25 -16.98
CA GLU A 134 2.33 21.58 -17.48
C GLU A 134 2.46 22.69 -16.43
N SER A 135 2.30 22.37 -15.14
CA SER A 135 2.34 23.38 -14.06
C SER A 135 3.74 23.79 -13.63
N VAL A 136 4.77 23.01 -14.00
CA VAL A 136 6.19 23.26 -13.68
C VAL A 136 7.00 23.76 -14.88
N GLY A 137 6.43 23.75 -16.09
CA GLY A 137 7.03 24.29 -17.31
C GLY A 137 6.60 25.72 -17.60
#